data_AF-A0A1K1NMK6-F1
#
_entry.id   AF-A0A1K1NMK6-F1
#
_cell.length_a   1.000
_cell.length_b   1.000
_cell.length_c   1.000
_cell.angle_alpha   90.00
_cell.angle_beta   90.00
_cell.angle_gamma   90.00
#
_symmetry.space_group_name_H-M   'P 1'
#
loop_
_entity.id
_entity.type
_entity.pdbx_description
1 polymer ?
#
loop_
_entity_poly.entity_id
_entity_poly.type
_entity_poly.pdbx_seq_one_letter_code
_entity_poly.pdbx_strand_id
1 'polypeptide(L)'
;MKKIIVIPLLLIFIGCSKAIEKKYKKASETEDLLAIRKEIKVYDYKVLKWQLSFLKSNKEDLSSKRYQEMLANGKERWNDTLAKRKSNLEEQKQKEEEALKKQKIKLFCNIKWGMYYYKPDYLEVNPDVVESNPELAEKAFKLDPNNSWIIFYEDGTCEVKFNDPDKTAIQNWSYVDDEIVFSYGWKDEKRGVIKNKTTFEILDLEDEIFNVSEVEESINLVLKSTIKMRKIE
;
A
#
# COMPACT_ATOMS: atom_id res chain seq x y z
N MET A 1 -67.06 32.74 61.64
CA MET A 1 -65.62 32.74 61.33
C MET A 1 -65.29 31.49 60.52
N LYS A 2 -65.07 31.62 59.21
CA LYS A 2 -64.83 30.50 58.28
C LYS A 2 -63.34 30.09 58.36
N LYS A 3 -63.08 28.81 58.61
CA LYS A 3 -61.72 28.24 58.62
C LYS A 3 -61.27 28.00 57.19
N ILE A 4 -60.18 28.66 56.78
CA ILE A 4 -59.52 28.40 55.49
C ILE A 4 -58.47 27.31 55.76
N ILE A 5 -58.68 26.14 55.16
CA ILE A 5 -57.70 25.05 55.15
C ILE A 5 -56.80 25.29 53.94
N VAL A 6 -55.52 25.61 54.18
CA VAL A 6 -54.49 25.71 53.14
C VAL A 6 -53.86 24.33 53.00
N ILE A 7 -54.11 23.66 51.88
CA ILE A 7 -53.45 22.40 51.50
C ILE A 7 -52.11 22.78 50.83
N PRO A 8 -50.96 22.27 51.30
CA PRO A 8 -49.71 22.49 50.61
C PRO A 8 -49.66 21.62 49.35
N LEU A 9 -49.66 22.27 48.17
CA LEU A 9 -49.31 21.62 46.91
C LEU A 9 -47.86 21.11 46.98
N LEU A 10 -47.70 19.80 47.11
CA LEU A 10 -46.46 19.09 46.80
C LEU A 10 -46.19 19.24 45.30
N LEU A 11 -45.44 20.28 44.93
CA LEU A 11 -44.79 20.41 43.64
C LEU A 11 -43.75 19.29 43.52
N ILE A 12 -44.15 18.19 42.89
CA ILE A 12 -43.23 17.16 42.42
C ILE A 12 -42.36 17.81 41.34
N PHE A 13 -41.14 18.16 41.72
CA PHE A 13 -40.06 18.44 40.77
C PHE A 13 -39.79 17.15 39.98
N ILE A 14 -40.54 16.92 38.90
CA ILE A 14 -40.12 16.01 37.84
C ILE A 14 -38.94 16.72 37.18
N GLY A 15 -37.74 16.54 37.75
CA GLY A 15 -36.52 16.99 37.13
C GLY A 15 -36.50 16.45 35.70
N CYS A 16 -36.25 17.33 34.74
CA CYS A 16 -36.03 16.99 33.34
C CYS A 16 -34.76 16.13 33.22
N SER A 17 -34.81 14.89 33.68
CA SER A 17 -33.76 13.91 33.39
C SER A 17 -33.78 13.67 31.89
N LYS A 18 -32.63 13.85 31.25
CA LYS A 18 -32.50 13.62 29.81
C LYS A 18 -32.91 12.18 29.49
N ALA A 19 -33.57 11.97 28.35
CA ALA A 19 -33.98 10.64 27.93
C ALA A 19 -32.80 9.65 27.85
N ILE A 20 -31.59 10.14 27.52
CA ILE A 20 -30.36 9.31 27.48
C ILE A 20 -29.92 8.77 28.86
N GLU A 21 -30.32 9.43 29.95
CA GLU A 21 -29.96 9.02 31.33
C GLU A 21 -30.89 7.93 31.89
N LYS A 22 -31.99 7.62 31.17
CA LYS A 22 -32.93 6.58 31.56
C LYS A 22 -32.26 5.20 31.55
N LYS A 23 -32.68 4.36 32.50
CA LYS A 23 -32.42 2.92 32.46
C LYS A 23 -33.22 2.28 31.32
N TYR A 24 -32.60 1.32 30.65
CA TYR A 24 -33.26 0.60 29.57
C TYR A 24 -34.43 -0.25 30.08
N LYS A 25 -35.55 -0.18 29.36
CA LYS A 25 -36.71 -1.03 29.55
C LYS A 25 -37.24 -1.48 28.19
N LYS A 26 -37.38 -2.79 28.00
CA LYS A 26 -37.85 -3.37 26.73
C LYS A 26 -39.21 -2.82 26.30
N ALA A 27 -40.12 -2.57 27.24
CA ALA A 27 -41.47 -2.10 26.95
C ALA A 27 -41.51 -0.65 26.39
N SER A 28 -40.59 0.22 26.80
CA SER A 28 -40.55 1.63 26.40
C SER A 28 -39.43 1.96 25.41
N GLU A 29 -38.69 0.95 24.92
CA GLU A 29 -37.47 1.16 24.13
C GLU A 29 -37.67 2.09 22.93
N THR A 30 -38.73 1.86 22.15
CA THR A 30 -39.01 2.65 20.94
C THR A 30 -39.25 4.13 21.28
N GLU A 31 -40.02 4.39 22.34
CA GLU A 31 -40.33 5.74 22.81
C GLU A 31 -39.09 6.42 23.37
N ASP A 32 -38.31 5.70 24.19
CA ASP A 32 -37.07 6.19 24.76
C ASP A 32 -36.06 6.53 23.65
N LEU A 33 -35.90 5.68 22.63
CA LEU A 33 -35.01 5.93 21.49
C LEU A 33 -35.46 7.12 20.64
N LEU A 34 -36.77 7.34 20.47
CA LEU A 34 -37.30 8.52 19.76
C LEU A 34 -37.02 9.81 20.53
N ALA A 35 -37.14 9.79 21.86
CA ALA A 35 -36.80 10.92 22.71
C ALA A 35 -35.29 11.19 22.67
N ILE A 36 -34.47 10.15 22.85
CA ILE A 36 -33.00 10.24 22.78
C ILE A 36 -32.51 10.80 21.45
N ARG A 37 -33.11 10.39 20.33
CA ARG A 37 -32.75 10.88 18.98
C ARG A 37 -32.79 12.42 18.89
N LYS A 38 -33.65 13.08 19.65
CA LYS A 38 -33.77 14.54 19.69
C LYS A 38 -32.68 15.20 20.56
N GLU A 39 -32.06 14.45 21.45
CA GLU A 39 -31.09 14.93 22.45
C GLU A 39 -29.63 14.72 22.04
N ILE A 40 -29.34 13.78 21.13
CA ILE A 40 -27.98 13.41 20.74
C ILE A 40 -27.74 13.56 19.23
N LYS A 41 -26.47 13.59 18.82
CA LYS A 41 -26.08 13.65 17.40
C LYS A 41 -26.53 12.40 16.66
N VAL A 42 -26.82 12.55 15.35
CA VAL A 42 -27.25 11.44 14.47
C VAL A 42 -26.26 10.27 14.49
N TYR A 43 -24.96 10.55 14.51
CA TYR A 43 -23.92 9.53 14.60
C TYR A 43 -24.01 8.73 15.91
N ASP A 44 -24.10 9.43 17.05
CA ASP A 44 -24.22 8.82 18.37
C ASP A 44 -25.49 7.97 18.49
N TYR A 45 -26.60 8.43 17.90
CA TYR A 45 -27.83 7.65 17.83
C TYR A 45 -27.66 6.35 17.04
N LYS A 46 -26.95 6.38 15.91
CA LYS A 46 -26.63 5.16 15.14
C LYS A 46 -25.77 4.20 15.95
N VAL A 47 -24.75 4.70 16.65
CA VAL A 47 -23.89 3.90 17.52
C VAL A 47 -24.69 3.27 18.66
N LEU A 48 -25.57 4.03 19.31
CA LEU A 48 -26.44 3.51 20.38
C LEU A 48 -27.34 2.38 19.88
N LYS A 49 -28.02 2.56 18.73
CA LYS A 49 -28.86 1.51 18.14
C LYS A 49 -28.06 0.27 17.78
N TRP A 50 -26.90 0.45 17.16
CA TRP A 50 -26.00 -0.65 16.82
C TRP A 50 -25.57 -1.42 18.07
N GLN A 51 -25.16 -0.71 19.12
CA GLN A 51 -24.75 -1.31 20.38
C GLN A 51 -25.90 -2.06 21.05
N LEU A 52 -27.11 -1.48 21.10
CA LEU A 52 -28.29 -2.18 21.62
C LEU A 52 -28.55 -3.50 20.87
N SER A 53 -28.46 -3.47 19.55
CA SER A 53 -28.60 -4.68 18.72
C SER A 53 -27.51 -5.72 19.05
N PHE A 54 -26.26 -5.28 19.19
CA PHE A 54 -25.16 -6.15 19.57
C PHE A 54 -25.40 -6.81 20.92
N LEU A 55 -25.74 -6.02 21.95
CA LEU A 55 -25.87 -6.55 23.31
C LEU A 55 -27.04 -7.54 23.41
N LYS A 56 -28.15 -7.24 22.71
CA LYS A 56 -29.31 -8.16 22.60
C LYS A 56 -28.94 -9.46 21.90
N SER A 57 -28.19 -9.40 20.81
CA SER A 57 -27.76 -10.59 20.06
C SER A 57 -26.83 -11.48 20.89
N ASN A 58 -26.04 -10.87 21.79
CA ASN A 58 -25.19 -11.57 22.75
C ASN A 58 -25.89 -11.95 24.06
N LYS A 59 -27.23 -11.79 24.14
CA LYS A 59 -28.06 -12.14 25.30
C LYS A 59 -27.62 -11.45 26.61
N GLU A 60 -27.07 -10.25 26.55
CA GLU A 60 -26.75 -9.47 27.75
C GLU A 60 -28.02 -8.95 28.43
N ASP A 61 -28.04 -8.95 29.77
CA ASP A 61 -29.08 -8.25 30.53
C ASP A 61 -28.82 -6.74 30.50
N LEU A 62 -29.84 -6.00 30.07
CA LEU A 62 -29.82 -4.55 29.88
C LEU A 62 -30.65 -3.81 30.93
N SER A 63 -31.43 -4.52 31.74
CA SER A 63 -32.43 -3.92 32.64
C SER A 63 -31.86 -2.92 33.65
N SER A 64 -30.59 -3.11 34.04
CA SER A 64 -29.85 -2.24 34.96
C SER A 64 -29.06 -1.13 34.25
N LYS A 65 -28.83 -1.25 32.94
CA LYS A 65 -27.95 -0.36 32.16
C LYS A 65 -28.69 0.90 31.71
N ARG A 66 -28.01 2.05 31.76
CA ARG A 66 -28.52 3.30 31.19
C ARG A 66 -28.17 3.42 29.71
N TYR A 67 -28.98 4.14 28.94
CA TYR A 67 -28.67 4.39 27.53
C TYR A 67 -27.35 5.14 27.33
N GLN A 68 -27.02 6.06 28.25
CA GLN A 68 -25.74 6.78 28.23
C GLN A 68 -24.53 5.85 28.38
N GLU A 69 -24.59 4.89 29.31
CA GLU A 69 -23.52 3.89 29.53
C GLU A 69 -23.37 3.00 28.30
N MET A 70 -24.50 2.56 27.71
CA MET A 70 -24.49 1.78 26.48
C MET A 70 -23.93 2.59 25.31
N LEU A 71 -24.25 3.88 25.18
CA LEU A 71 -23.65 4.74 24.17
C LEU A 71 -22.14 4.89 24.36
N ALA A 72 -21.67 5.10 25.59
CA ALA A 72 -20.25 5.22 25.88
C ALA A 72 -19.48 3.93 25.50
N ASN A 73 -19.93 2.78 25.97
CA ASN A 73 -19.35 1.48 25.64
C ASN A 73 -19.48 1.15 24.14
N GLY A 74 -20.59 1.59 23.52
CA GLY A 74 -20.83 1.46 22.09
C GLY A 74 -19.84 2.28 21.26
N LYS A 75 -19.49 3.49 21.69
CA LYS A 75 -18.49 4.33 21.00
C LYS A 75 -17.11 3.69 21.05
N GLU A 76 -16.70 3.19 22.21
CA GLU A 76 -15.43 2.49 22.38
C GLU A 76 -15.35 1.28 21.44
N ARG A 77 -16.32 0.36 21.55
CA ARG A 77 -16.37 -0.84 20.69
C ARG A 77 -16.49 -0.51 19.20
N TRP A 78 -17.21 0.55 18.85
CA TRP A 78 -17.35 0.99 17.47
C TRP A 78 -16.02 1.50 16.92
N ASN A 79 -15.27 2.27 17.70
CA ASN A 79 -13.93 2.72 17.33
C ASN A 79 -12.98 1.54 17.13
N ASP A 80 -13.01 0.53 18.01
CA ASP A 80 -12.22 -0.70 17.84
C ASP A 80 -12.62 -1.46 16.56
N THR A 81 -13.92 -1.52 16.28
CA THR A 81 -14.44 -2.16 15.06
C THR A 81 -13.95 -1.42 13.81
N LEU A 82 -13.95 -0.09 13.83
CA LEU A 82 -13.43 0.73 12.73
C LEU A 82 -11.92 0.56 12.57
N ALA A 83 -11.16 0.57 13.67
CA ALA A 83 -9.72 0.35 13.65
C ALA A 83 -9.37 -1.02 13.06
N LYS A 84 -10.07 -2.08 13.50
CA LYS A 84 -9.90 -3.43 12.95
C LYS A 84 -10.27 -3.51 11.47
N ARG A 85 -11.37 -2.88 11.05
CA ARG A 85 -11.74 -2.82 9.63
C ARG A 85 -10.68 -2.11 8.78
N LYS A 86 -10.13 -1.00 9.28
CA LYS A 86 -9.06 -0.28 8.59
C LYS A 86 -7.81 -1.15 8.47
N SER A 87 -7.40 -1.82 9.55
CA SER A 87 -6.26 -2.75 9.53
C SER A 87 -6.46 -3.90 8.57
N ASN A 88 -7.65 -4.52 8.56
CA ASN A 88 -7.95 -5.63 7.66
C ASN A 88 -7.95 -5.19 6.19
N LEU A 89 -8.46 -3.98 5.89
CA LEU A 89 -8.45 -3.43 4.54
C LEU A 89 -7.02 -3.16 4.06
N GLU A 90 -6.17 -2.63 4.95
CA GLU A 90 -4.76 -2.39 4.66
C GLU A 90 -4.01 -3.70 4.41
N GLU A 91 -4.21 -4.71 5.26
CA GLU A 91 -3.63 -6.04 5.08
C GLU A 91 -4.10 -6.70 3.79
N GLN A 92 -5.38 -6.54 3.43
CA GLN A 92 -5.92 -7.05 2.18
C GLN A 92 -5.29 -6.37 0.96
N LYS A 93 -5.15 -5.04 0.99
CA LYS A 93 -4.45 -4.29 -0.07
C LYS A 93 -3.00 -4.73 -0.23
N GLN A 94 -2.27 -4.87 0.88
CA GLN A 94 -0.90 -5.35 0.85
C GLN A 94 -0.79 -6.76 0.24
N LYS A 95 -1.72 -7.66 0.57
CA LYS A 95 -1.78 -9.01 -0.03
C LYS A 95 -2.08 -8.96 -1.53
N GLU A 96 -2.99 -8.09 -1.95
CA GLU A 96 -3.34 -7.91 -3.37
C GLU A 96 -2.16 -7.33 -4.15
N GLU A 97 -1.47 -6.32 -3.61
CA GLU A 97 -0.25 -5.73 -4.17
C GLU A 97 0.89 -6.75 -4.25
N GLU A 98 1.13 -7.53 -3.19
CA GLU A 98 2.15 -8.58 -3.17
C GLU A 98 1.82 -9.70 -4.18
N ALA A 99 0.54 -10.08 -4.31
CA ALA A 99 0.10 -11.06 -5.29
C ALA A 99 0.30 -10.56 -6.73
N LEU A 100 -0.06 -9.31 -7.01
CA LEU A 100 0.17 -8.68 -8.32
C LEU A 100 1.67 -8.60 -8.65
N LYS A 101 2.48 -8.19 -7.68
CA LYS A 101 3.95 -8.17 -7.79
C LYS A 101 4.49 -9.56 -8.12
N LYS A 102 4.06 -10.61 -7.41
CA LYS A 102 4.45 -12.00 -7.71
C LYS A 102 4.02 -12.45 -9.11
N GLN A 103 2.84 -12.04 -9.57
CA GLN A 103 2.39 -12.34 -10.94
C GLN A 103 3.29 -11.68 -11.98
N LYS A 104 3.63 -10.39 -11.82
CA LYS A 104 4.54 -9.68 -12.72
C LYS A 104 5.93 -10.29 -12.75
N ILE A 105 6.49 -10.61 -11.58
CA ILE A 105 7.82 -11.26 -11.46
C ILE A 105 7.86 -12.58 -12.24
N LYS A 106 6.81 -13.40 -12.14
CA LYS A 106 6.72 -14.67 -12.86
C LYS A 106 6.74 -14.55 -14.39
N LEU A 107 6.38 -13.39 -14.94
CA LEU A 107 6.37 -13.17 -16.39
C LEU A 107 7.78 -13.02 -16.97
N PHE A 108 8.78 -12.63 -16.17
CA PHE A 108 10.15 -12.45 -16.65
C PHE A 108 11.20 -13.32 -15.93
N CYS A 109 10.88 -13.85 -14.74
CA CYS A 109 11.79 -14.73 -14.01
C CYS A 109 11.93 -16.12 -14.64
N ASN A 110 13.10 -16.72 -14.46
CA ASN A 110 13.50 -18.03 -14.97
C ASN A 110 13.38 -18.16 -16.51
N ILE A 111 13.38 -17.02 -17.20
CA ILE A 111 13.39 -16.94 -18.65
C ILE A 111 14.72 -16.32 -19.06
N LYS A 112 15.33 -16.89 -20.10
CA LYS A 112 16.54 -16.36 -20.70
C LYS A 112 16.17 -15.32 -21.74
N TRP A 113 16.53 -14.08 -21.45
CA TRP A 113 16.24 -12.91 -22.27
C TRP A 113 17.50 -12.50 -23.01
N GLY A 114 17.56 -12.74 -24.32
CA GLY A 114 18.60 -12.21 -25.18
C GLY A 114 18.47 -10.70 -25.29
N MET A 115 19.57 -9.97 -25.17
CA MET A 115 19.60 -8.50 -25.25
C MET A 115 19.98 -8.08 -26.68
N TYR A 116 19.09 -7.38 -27.38
CA TYR A 116 19.21 -7.13 -28.83
C TYR A 116 19.64 -5.71 -29.19
N TYR A 117 19.28 -4.75 -28.36
CA TYR A 117 19.43 -3.35 -28.71
C TYR A 117 19.67 -2.51 -27.47
N TYR A 118 20.81 -1.84 -27.42
CA TYR A 118 21.16 -0.85 -26.41
C TYR A 118 21.34 0.49 -27.14
N LYS A 119 20.33 1.35 -27.06
CA LYS A 119 20.43 2.71 -27.60
C LYS A 119 20.41 3.70 -26.44
N PRO A 120 21.53 4.38 -26.14
CA PRO A 120 21.49 5.51 -25.23
C PRO A 120 20.64 6.59 -25.90
N ASP A 121 19.42 6.79 -25.43
CA ASP A 121 18.50 7.79 -25.99
C ASP A 121 18.82 9.18 -25.44
N TYR A 122 19.51 9.26 -24.29
CA TYR A 122 19.86 10.52 -23.64
C TYR A 122 21.03 10.34 -22.65
N LEU A 123 22.03 11.22 -22.73
CA LEU A 123 23.17 11.28 -21.81
C LEU A 123 23.09 12.60 -21.04
N GLU A 124 22.67 12.53 -19.77
CA GLU A 124 22.60 13.70 -18.90
C GLU A 124 23.94 13.80 -18.15
N VAL A 125 24.86 14.62 -18.69
CA VAL A 125 26.10 14.96 -17.99
C VAL A 125 25.77 16.00 -16.93
N ASN A 126 26.25 15.80 -15.71
CA ASN A 126 26.28 16.88 -14.72
C ASN A 126 26.98 18.11 -15.36
N PRO A 127 26.36 19.31 -15.36
CA PRO A 127 26.91 20.52 -16.01
C PRO A 127 28.36 20.85 -15.63
N ASP A 128 28.84 20.37 -14.48
CA ASP A 128 30.20 20.61 -13.99
C ASP A 128 31.26 19.64 -14.57
N VAL A 129 30.87 18.66 -15.42
CA VAL A 129 31.73 17.53 -15.86
C VAL A 129 31.81 17.39 -17.41
N VAL A 130 31.47 18.47 -18.12
CA VAL A 130 31.29 18.56 -19.58
C VAL A 130 32.54 18.22 -20.43
N GLU A 131 33.73 18.09 -19.84
CA GLU A 131 34.93 17.68 -20.59
C GLU A 131 35.11 16.16 -20.79
N SER A 132 34.22 15.32 -20.24
CA SER A 132 34.35 13.86 -20.32
C SER A 132 33.45 13.21 -21.39
N ASN A 133 33.91 13.30 -22.63
CA ASN A 133 33.76 12.29 -23.70
C ASN A 133 32.43 12.24 -24.52
N PRO A 134 32.31 13.08 -25.58
CA PRO A 134 31.22 13.04 -26.57
C PRO A 134 31.09 11.71 -27.36
N GLU A 135 32.17 10.92 -27.48
CA GLU A 135 32.15 9.67 -28.24
C GLU A 135 31.32 8.55 -27.58
N LEU A 136 31.00 8.70 -26.29
CA LEU A 136 30.25 7.71 -25.51
C LEU A 136 28.73 7.77 -25.79
N ALA A 137 28.22 8.95 -26.16
CA ALA A 137 26.82 9.14 -26.56
C ALA A 137 26.53 8.66 -27.98
N GLU A 138 27.55 8.60 -28.85
CA GLU A 138 27.39 8.31 -30.28
C GLU A 138 27.38 6.80 -30.61
N LYS A 139 27.75 5.93 -29.66
CA LYS A 139 27.90 4.48 -29.88
C LYS A 139 26.70 3.72 -29.29
N ALA A 140 25.66 3.52 -30.09
CA ALA A 140 24.67 2.49 -29.82
C ALA A 140 25.36 1.11 -29.86
N PHE A 141 25.33 0.36 -28.77
CA PHE A 141 25.88 -0.99 -28.73
C PHE A 141 24.87 -1.95 -29.34
N LYS A 142 25.22 -2.54 -30.50
CA LYS A 142 24.53 -3.73 -30.99
C LYS A 142 25.07 -4.91 -30.19
N LEU A 143 24.29 -5.38 -29.21
CA LEU A 143 24.56 -6.61 -28.50
C LEU A 143 24.15 -7.79 -29.39
N ASP A 144 24.95 -8.85 -29.43
CA ASP A 144 24.54 -10.10 -30.07
C ASP A 144 23.69 -10.89 -29.07
N PRO A 145 22.37 -11.08 -29.32
CA PRO A 145 21.47 -11.76 -28.39
C PRO A 145 21.85 -13.22 -28.11
N ASN A 146 22.64 -13.86 -28.99
CA ASN A 146 23.13 -15.22 -28.74
C ASN A 146 24.24 -15.24 -27.68
N ASN A 147 24.94 -14.11 -27.51
CA ASN A 147 26.10 -13.96 -26.64
C ASN A 147 25.86 -12.99 -25.48
N SER A 148 24.81 -12.17 -25.55
CA SER A 148 24.39 -11.21 -24.53
C SER A 148 22.97 -11.52 -24.07
N TRP A 149 22.83 -11.92 -22.81
CA TRP A 149 21.53 -12.30 -22.25
C TRP A 149 21.47 -12.06 -20.74
N ILE A 150 20.26 -12.05 -20.21
CA ILE A 150 19.97 -11.96 -18.78
C ILE A 150 18.94 -13.00 -18.35
N ILE A 151 19.13 -13.59 -17.17
CA ILE A 151 18.16 -14.47 -16.50
C ILE A 151 17.92 -13.92 -15.10
N PHE A 152 16.66 -13.62 -14.77
CA PHE A 152 16.26 -13.22 -13.42
C PHE A 152 15.74 -14.41 -12.63
N TYR A 153 16.24 -14.66 -11.43
CA TYR A 153 15.77 -15.72 -10.55
C TYR A 153 14.87 -15.17 -9.44
N GLU A 154 13.86 -15.95 -9.04
CA GLU A 154 12.88 -15.56 -8.01
C GLU A 154 13.51 -15.27 -6.63
N ASP A 155 14.73 -15.75 -6.39
CA ASP A 155 15.48 -15.51 -5.15
C ASP A 155 16.12 -14.12 -5.06
N GLY A 156 15.95 -13.29 -6.11
CA GLY A 156 16.52 -11.94 -6.18
C GLY A 156 17.93 -11.91 -6.75
N THR A 157 18.41 -13.00 -7.34
CA THR A 157 19.67 -13.03 -8.10
C THR A 157 19.39 -13.02 -9.60
N CYS A 158 20.34 -12.55 -10.40
CA CYS A 158 20.30 -12.65 -11.85
C CYS A 158 21.68 -13.00 -12.42
N GLU A 159 21.66 -13.74 -13.52
CA GLU A 159 22.83 -14.03 -14.33
C GLU A 159 22.81 -13.15 -15.56
N VAL A 160 23.90 -12.46 -15.82
CA VAL A 160 24.05 -11.60 -16.99
C VAL A 160 25.30 -12.01 -17.75
N LYS A 161 25.12 -12.26 -19.05
CA LYS A 161 26.21 -12.44 -20.00
C LYS A 161 26.30 -11.23 -20.90
N PHE A 162 27.50 -10.70 -21.04
CA PHE A 162 27.84 -9.62 -21.97
C PHE A 162 28.59 -10.20 -23.18
N ASN A 163 28.82 -9.37 -24.20
CA ASN A 163 29.49 -9.74 -25.47
C ASN A 163 30.83 -10.50 -25.32
N ASP A 164 31.46 -10.52 -24.14
CA ASP A 164 32.61 -11.40 -23.85
C ASP A 164 32.12 -12.82 -23.50
N PRO A 165 32.35 -13.83 -24.37
CA PRO A 165 31.79 -15.17 -24.21
C PRO A 165 32.23 -15.89 -22.93
N ASP A 166 33.35 -15.47 -22.31
CA ASP A 166 33.94 -16.10 -21.13
C ASP A 166 33.52 -15.43 -19.82
N LYS A 167 32.72 -14.35 -19.86
CA LYS A 167 32.34 -13.58 -18.67
C LYS A 167 30.83 -13.59 -18.43
N THR A 168 30.44 -14.29 -17.36
CA THR A 168 29.09 -14.22 -16.80
C THR A 168 29.18 -13.56 -15.43
N ALA A 169 28.34 -12.56 -15.19
CA ALA A 169 28.23 -11.88 -13.91
C ALA A 169 26.96 -12.33 -13.18
N ILE A 170 27.07 -12.51 -11.86
CA ILE A 170 25.91 -12.73 -10.98
C ILE A 170 25.67 -11.44 -10.21
N GLN A 171 24.42 -10.97 -10.19
CA GLN A 171 24.03 -9.76 -9.50
C GLN A 171 22.76 -9.96 -8.68
N ASN A 172 22.56 -9.09 -7.70
CA ASN A 172 21.31 -9.05 -6.94
C ASN A 172 20.41 -7.96 -7.50
N TRP A 173 19.13 -8.30 -7.66
CA TRP A 173 18.09 -7.40 -8.12
C TRP A 173 16.90 -7.40 -7.16
N SER A 174 16.07 -6.38 -7.25
CA SER A 174 14.80 -6.28 -6.52
C SER A 174 13.74 -5.64 -7.40
N TYR A 175 12.46 -5.97 -7.17
CA TYR A 175 11.34 -5.32 -7.87
C TYR A 175 10.67 -4.31 -6.94
N VAL A 176 10.71 -3.04 -7.29
CA VAL A 176 10.17 -1.93 -6.48
C VAL A 176 9.46 -0.97 -7.41
N ASP A 177 8.22 -0.61 -7.08
CA ASP A 177 7.43 0.39 -7.82
C ASP A 177 7.38 0.16 -9.34
N ASP A 178 7.19 -1.10 -9.74
CA ASP A 178 7.19 -1.57 -11.12
C ASP A 178 8.53 -1.52 -11.88
N GLU A 179 9.61 -1.26 -11.15
CA GLU A 179 10.99 -1.23 -11.66
C GLU A 179 11.82 -2.40 -11.13
N ILE A 180 12.79 -2.86 -11.94
CA ILE A 180 13.84 -3.79 -11.52
C ILE A 180 15.07 -2.95 -11.13
N VAL A 181 15.51 -3.06 -9.88
CA VAL A 181 16.63 -2.30 -9.34
C VAL A 181 17.79 -3.24 -9.05
N PHE A 182 18.97 -2.95 -9.62
CA PHE A 182 20.20 -3.68 -9.40
C PHE A 182 21.02 -3.06 -8.26
N SER A 183 21.63 -3.92 -7.44
CA SER A 183 22.37 -3.49 -6.24
C SER A 183 23.71 -2.81 -6.55
N TYR A 184 24.29 -3.11 -7.71
CA TYR A 184 25.52 -2.54 -8.25
C TYR A 184 25.35 -2.44 -9.76
N GLY A 185 25.83 -1.39 -10.41
CA GLY A 185 25.84 -1.33 -11.87
C GLY A 185 26.82 -2.34 -12.48
N TRP A 186 26.93 -2.33 -13.81
CA TRP A 186 27.71 -3.31 -14.56
C TRP A 186 29.19 -3.28 -14.14
N LYS A 187 29.68 -4.36 -13.49
CA LYS A 187 31.09 -4.47 -13.09
C LYS A 187 31.97 -4.68 -14.32
N ASP A 188 32.81 -3.70 -14.62
CA ASP A 188 34.03 -3.93 -15.43
C ASP A 188 35.15 -4.37 -14.49
N GLU A 189 35.70 -5.57 -14.70
CA GLU A 189 36.69 -6.24 -13.83
C GLU A 189 38.00 -5.45 -13.62
N LYS A 190 38.20 -4.35 -14.34
CA LYS A 190 39.45 -3.57 -14.33
C LYS A 190 39.40 -2.27 -13.53
N ARG A 191 38.26 -1.86 -12.98
CA ARG A 191 38.15 -0.60 -12.22
C ARG A 191 37.45 -0.86 -10.89
N GLY A 192 38.02 -0.32 -9.81
CA GLY A 192 37.51 -0.51 -8.44
C GLY A 192 36.03 -0.17 -8.31
N VAL A 193 35.36 -0.74 -7.29
CA VAL A 193 33.91 -0.67 -7.05
C VAL A 193 33.36 0.74 -7.29
N ILE A 194 32.83 0.99 -8.49
CA ILE A 194 32.04 2.19 -8.77
C ILE A 194 30.62 1.83 -8.33
N LYS A 195 30.10 2.54 -7.34
CA LYS A 195 28.71 2.38 -6.88
C LYS A 195 27.79 3.00 -7.91
N ASN A 196 27.58 2.30 -9.02
CA ASN A 196 26.56 2.66 -9.98
C ASN A 196 25.23 2.05 -9.51
N LYS A 197 24.14 2.80 -9.65
CA LYS A 197 22.79 2.27 -9.48
C LYS A 197 22.20 2.08 -10.87
N THR A 198 21.75 0.88 -11.17
CA THR A 198 21.04 0.60 -12.43
C THR A 198 19.60 0.24 -12.11
N THR A 199 18.67 0.87 -12.81
CA THR A 199 17.24 0.60 -12.72
C THR A 199 16.70 0.30 -14.11
N PHE A 200 15.85 -0.71 -14.24
CA PHE A 200 15.06 -1.00 -15.42
C PHE A 200 13.58 -0.72 -15.14
N GLU A 201 13.02 0.27 -15.80
CA GLU A 201 11.58 0.47 -15.87
C GLU A 201 11.01 -0.44 -16.97
N ILE A 202 10.01 -1.27 -16.64
CA ILE A 202 9.39 -2.17 -17.61
C ILE A 202 8.49 -1.37 -18.54
N LEU A 203 8.84 -1.31 -19.83
CA LEU A 203 8.04 -0.64 -20.85
C LEU A 203 6.97 -1.56 -21.40
N ASP A 204 7.37 -2.77 -21.82
CA ASP A 204 6.50 -3.81 -22.34
C ASP A 204 6.96 -5.18 -21.83
N LEU A 205 6.01 -6.03 -21.43
CA LEU A 205 6.28 -7.40 -21.01
C LEU A 205 5.21 -8.34 -21.59
N GLU A 206 5.62 -9.07 -22.62
CA GLU A 206 4.83 -10.07 -23.34
C GLU A 206 5.57 -11.42 -23.31
N ASP A 207 4.90 -12.50 -23.76
CA ASP A 207 5.44 -13.87 -23.69
C ASP A 207 6.82 -14.04 -24.37
N GLU A 208 7.09 -13.24 -25.40
CA GLU A 208 8.30 -13.34 -26.23
C GLU A 208 9.18 -12.08 -26.19
N ILE A 209 8.68 -10.97 -25.64
CA ILE A 209 9.34 -9.65 -25.67
C ILE A 209 9.33 -9.05 -24.28
N PHE A 210 10.48 -8.51 -23.87
CA PHE A 210 10.64 -7.78 -22.64
C PHE A 210 11.45 -6.51 -22.90
N ASN A 211 10.78 -5.37 -22.98
CA ASN A 211 11.42 -4.07 -23.23
C ASN A 211 11.52 -3.29 -21.93
N VAL A 212 12.69 -2.68 -21.69
CA VAL A 212 12.93 -1.86 -20.51
C VAL A 212 13.60 -0.55 -20.88
N SER A 213 13.32 0.49 -20.09
CA SER A 213 14.13 1.71 -20.03
C SER A 213 15.13 1.55 -18.90
N GLU A 214 16.41 1.52 -19.22
CA GLU A 214 17.50 1.53 -18.26
C GLU A 214 17.87 2.96 -17.88
N VAL A 215 18.05 3.17 -16.58
CA VAL A 215 18.74 4.33 -16.03
C VAL A 215 19.95 3.83 -15.24
N GLU A 216 21.15 4.19 -15.68
CA GLU A 216 22.39 3.97 -14.94
C GLU A 216 22.89 5.31 -14.36
N GLU A 217 22.91 5.39 -13.04
CA GLU A 217 23.41 6.54 -12.28
C GLU A 217 24.80 6.22 -11.74
N SER A 218 25.78 7.05 -12.10
CA SER A 218 27.13 7.07 -11.53
C SER A 218 27.44 8.45 -10.95
N ILE A 219 28.56 8.60 -10.24
CA ILE A 219 28.92 9.81 -9.45
C ILE A 219 28.68 11.13 -10.21
N ASN A 220 28.89 11.15 -11.53
CA ASN A 220 28.78 12.37 -12.35
C ASN A 220 28.01 12.19 -13.67
N LEU A 221 27.41 11.02 -13.91
CA LEU A 221 26.81 10.68 -15.20
C LEU A 221 25.54 9.88 -14.99
N VAL A 222 24.47 10.31 -15.64
CA VAL A 222 23.22 9.55 -15.77
C VAL A 222 23.06 9.13 -17.23
N LEU A 223 23.05 7.82 -17.45
CA LEU A 223 22.80 7.22 -18.76
C LEU A 223 21.37 6.72 -18.79
N LYS A 224 20.62 7.10 -19.83
CA LYS A 224 19.30 6.56 -20.11
C LYS A 224 19.33 5.81 -21.42
N SER A 225 18.96 4.54 -21.39
CA SER A 225 18.96 3.69 -22.57
C SER A 225 17.67 2.88 -22.67
N THR A 226 17.24 2.56 -23.88
CA THR A 226 16.17 1.58 -24.08
C THR A 226 16.79 0.24 -24.43
N ILE A 227 16.47 -0.80 -23.67
CA ILE A 227 16.91 -2.17 -23.89
C ILE A 227 15.74 -3.01 -24.39
N LYS A 228 15.93 -3.62 -25.58
CA LYS A 228 14.98 -4.60 -26.12
C LYS A 228 15.47 -6.00 -25.86
N MET A 229 14.65 -6.82 -25.21
CA MET A 229 14.95 -8.21 -24.96
C MET A 229 13.94 -9.13 -25.62
N ARG A 230 14.42 -10.28 -26.09
CA ARG A 230 13.57 -11.35 -26.63
C ARG A 230 13.90 -12.64 -25.90
N LYS A 231 12.89 -13.45 -25.67
CA LYS A 231 13.06 -14.80 -25.16
C LYS A 231 13.93 -15.62 -26.09
N ILE A 232 14.88 -16.36 -25.52
CA ILE A 232 15.77 -17.28 -26.24
C ILE A 232 15.77 -18.64 -25.54
N GLU A 233 15.90 -19.71 -26.32
CA GLU A 233 15.94 -21.10 -25.85
C GLU A 233 17.32 -21.51 -25.28
#